data_AF-T0L4Y4-F1
#
_entry.id   AF-T0L4Y4-F1
#
_cell.length_a   1.000
_cell.length_b   1.000
_cell.length_c   1.000
_cell.angle_alpha   90.00
_cell.angle_beta   90.00
_cell.angle_gamma   90.00
#
_symmetry.space_group_name_H-M   'P 1'
#
loop_
_entity.id
_entity.type
_entity.pdbx_description
1 polymer ?
#
loop_
_entity_poly.entity_id
_entity_poly.type
_entity_poly.pdbx_seq_one_letter_code
_entity_poly.pdbx_strand_id
1 'polypeptide(L)'
;MGAEKLINGFKRGFPPQWLERQSEPKIGKDEKGYFIYTISENTKVYFEEYYQFLEKIEQKCQLDLSSLEGKLSQTPPTRSESLAYYRARKIILDLLLKNIFSFYSDSSNLGVIMTPWCFGTVMLEKVEIYKDRIARGEANDPDVGDFPFYVLGYIDEIYKNTLLELFEFPEKAFSVRWQYTELLKRYSKVLSNVTASLQSILFLAKNQNQET
;
A
#
# COMPACT_ATOMS: atom_id res chain seq x y z
N MET A 1 -27.72 -3.59 13.41
CA MET A 1 -27.04 -2.89 12.30
C MET A 1 -25.66 -3.52 12.15
N GLY A 2 -25.52 -4.44 11.19
CA GLY A 2 -24.35 -5.31 11.08
C GLY A 2 -23.20 -4.60 10.39
N ALA A 3 -22.12 -4.32 11.14
CA ALA A 3 -20.85 -3.93 10.56
C ALA A 3 -20.32 -5.12 9.76
N GLU A 4 -20.07 -4.93 8.47
CA GLU A 4 -19.44 -5.93 7.62
C GLU A 4 -17.99 -6.09 8.10
N LYS A 5 -17.72 -7.21 8.77
CA LYS A 5 -16.38 -7.57 9.21
C LYS A 5 -15.64 -8.15 8.01
N LEU A 6 -14.40 -7.74 7.82
CA LEU A 6 -13.46 -8.41 6.93
C LEU A 6 -13.23 -9.85 7.40
N ILE A 7 -12.67 -10.71 6.54
CA ILE A 7 -12.42 -12.14 6.83
C ILE A 7 -11.60 -12.31 8.12
N ASN A 8 -10.73 -11.34 8.43
CA ASN A 8 -9.88 -11.27 9.62
C ASN A 8 -10.56 -10.70 10.88
N GLY A 9 -11.85 -10.37 10.84
CA GLY A 9 -12.61 -9.83 11.96
C GLY A 9 -12.48 -8.31 12.19
N PHE A 10 -11.64 -7.62 11.43
CA PHE A 10 -11.50 -6.16 11.49
C PHE A 10 -12.68 -5.44 10.81
N LYS A 11 -13.00 -4.24 11.29
CA LYS A 11 -14.03 -3.39 10.69
C LYS A 11 -13.43 -2.56 9.57
N ARG A 12 -14.06 -2.58 8.39
CA ARG A 12 -13.74 -1.64 7.30
C ARG A 12 -14.01 -0.21 7.78
N GLY A 13 -13.08 0.70 7.49
CA GLY A 13 -13.25 2.14 7.70
C GLY A 13 -14.37 2.71 6.84
N PHE A 14 -14.51 2.21 5.60
CA PHE A 14 -15.54 2.63 4.66
C PHE A 14 -16.44 1.45 4.24
N PRO A 15 -17.40 1.05 5.07
CA PRO A 15 -18.34 -0.03 4.72
C PRO A 15 -19.32 0.43 3.63
N PRO A 16 -19.88 -0.49 2.82
CA PRO A 16 -20.81 -0.15 1.74
C PRO A 16 -22.01 0.69 2.20
N GLN A 17 -22.55 0.38 3.38
CA GLN A 17 -23.67 1.10 3.99
C GLN A 17 -23.33 2.58 4.28
N TRP A 18 -22.07 2.90 4.57
CA TRP A 18 -21.61 4.28 4.75
C TRP A 18 -21.49 4.96 3.39
N LEU A 19 -20.91 4.28 2.40
CA LEU A 19 -20.76 4.79 1.03
C LEU A 19 -22.11 5.10 0.36
N GLU A 20 -23.15 4.31 0.66
CA GLU A 20 -24.52 4.54 0.18
C GLU A 20 -25.18 5.79 0.76
N ARG A 21 -24.80 6.18 1.98
CA ARG A 21 -25.42 7.31 2.70
C ARG A 21 -24.69 8.63 2.50
N GLN A 22 -23.48 8.58 1.95
CA GLN A 22 -22.64 9.76 1.84
C GLN A 22 -22.87 10.54 0.55
N SER A 23 -22.90 11.86 0.69
CA SER A 23 -22.92 12.82 -0.41
C SER A 23 -21.54 13.46 -0.62
N GLU A 24 -20.46 12.74 -0.28
CA GLU A 24 -19.10 13.24 -0.43
C GLU A 24 -18.76 13.38 -1.94
N PRO A 25 -18.48 14.59 -2.45
CA PRO A 25 -18.31 14.83 -3.88
C PRO A 25 -17.12 14.10 -4.50
N LYS A 26 -16.16 13.67 -3.68
CA LYS A 26 -15.00 12.88 -4.13
C LYS A 26 -15.33 11.41 -4.41
N ILE A 27 -16.45 10.91 -3.88
CA ILE A 27 -16.88 9.52 -4.05
C ILE A 27 -17.77 9.43 -5.28
N GLY A 28 -17.30 8.69 -6.28
CA GLY A 28 -18.09 8.33 -7.45
C GLY A 28 -18.69 6.93 -7.30
N LYS A 29 -19.72 6.64 -8.12
CA LYS A 29 -20.34 5.32 -8.25
C LYS A 29 -20.58 5.01 -9.71
N ASP A 30 -20.22 3.80 -10.14
CA ASP A 30 -20.58 3.25 -11.43
C ASP A 30 -20.96 1.76 -11.34
N GLU A 31 -21.03 1.08 -12.47
CA GLU A 31 -21.37 -0.36 -12.56
C GLU A 31 -20.44 -1.27 -11.75
N LYS A 32 -19.19 -0.87 -11.52
CA LYS A 32 -18.20 -1.64 -10.73
C LYS A 32 -18.24 -1.30 -9.24
N GLY A 33 -19.00 -0.29 -8.84
CA GLY A 33 -19.21 0.09 -7.44
C GLY A 33 -18.69 1.49 -7.11
N TYR A 34 -18.39 1.70 -5.83
CA TYR A 34 -17.89 2.97 -5.32
C TYR A 34 -16.40 3.14 -5.59
N PHE A 35 -15.99 4.36 -5.95
CA PHE A 35 -14.60 4.70 -6.23
C PHE A 35 -14.25 6.12 -5.79
N ILE A 36 -12.96 6.39 -5.69
CA ILE A 36 -12.41 7.75 -5.62
C ILE A 36 -11.32 7.93 -6.66
N TYR A 37 -10.99 9.18 -6.97
CA TYR A 37 -9.72 9.51 -7.61
C TYR A 37 -8.68 9.78 -6.52
N THR A 38 -7.55 9.06 -6.56
CA THR A 38 -6.49 9.20 -5.57
C THR A 38 -5.89 10.59 -5.61
N ILE A 39 -5.57 11.16 -4.44
CA ILE A 39 -5.01 12.52 -4.34
C ILE A 39 -3.62 12.59 -4.98
N SER A 40 -2.82 11.54 -4.80
CA SER A 40 -1.42 11.49 -5.24
C SER A 40 -1.25 11.20 -6.73
N GLU A 41 -2.14 10.42 -7.33
CA GLU A 41 -1.95 9.90 -8.69
C GLU A 41 -3.12 10.24 -9.64
N ASN A 42 -4.16 10.92 -9.14
CA ASN A 42 -5.41 11.19 -9.85
C ASN A 42 -5.95 9.96 -10.59
N THR A 43 -5.80 8.80 -9.97
CA THR A 43 -6.13 7.50 -10.55
C THR A 43 -7.40 6.98 -9.88
N LYS A 44 -8.32 6.46 -10.68
CA LYS A 44 -9.55 5.86 -10.19
C LYS A 44 -9.24 4.58 -9.43
N VAL A 45 -9.65 4.51 -8.17
CA VAL A 45 -9.48 3.33 -7.30
C VAL A 45 -10.83 2.99 -6.69
N TYR A 46 -11.24 1.73 -6.86
CA TYR A 46 -12.46 1.21 -6.25
C TYR A 46 -12.17 0.77 -4.81
N PHE A 47 -13.10 1.05 -3.90
CA PHE A 47 -12.94 0.68 -2.49
C PHE A 47 -12.78 -0.84 -2.33
N GLU A 48 -13.54 -1.63 -3.09
CA GLU A 48 -13.46 -3.09 -3.00
C GLU A 48 -12.12 -3.63 -3.51
N GLU A 49 -11.60 -3.11 -4.63
CA GLU A 49 -10.29 -3.49 -5.14
C GLU A 49 -9.17 -3.17 -4.14
N TYR A 50 -9.27 -2.02 -3.46
CA TYR A 50 -8.35 -1.63 -2.40
C TYR A 50 -8.38 -2.59 -1.22
N TYR A 51 -9.58 -2.94 -0.72
CA TYR A 51 -9.70 -3.87 0.40
C TYR A 51 -9.25 -5.28 0.03
N GLN A 52 -9.59 -5.77 -1.17
CA GLN A 52 -9.10 -7.06 -1.67
C GLN A 52 -7.57 -7.10 -1.80
N PHE A 53 -6.96 -5.99 -2.24
CA PHE A 53 -5.51 -5.86 -2.27
C PHE A 53 -4.91 -6.00 -0.85
N LEU A 54 -5.44 -5.28 0.13
CA LEU A 54 -4.96 -5.39 1.52
C LEU A 54 -5.12 -6.82 2.08
N GLU A 55 -6.25 -7.47 1.82
CA GLU A 55 -6.52 -8.85 2.28
C GLU A 55 -5.52 -9.84 1.68
N LYS A 56 -5.22 -9.70 0.37
CA LYS A 56 -4.23 -10.54 -0.30
C LYS A 56 -2.84 -10.39 0.32
N ILE A 57 -2.42 -9.15 0.60
CA ILE A 57 -1.10 -8.89 1.19
C ILE A 57 -1.04 -9.34 2.65
N GLU A 58 -2.10 -9.12 3.41
CA GLU A 58 -2.22 -9.60 4.79
C GLU A 58 -2.02 -11.11 4.89
N GLN A 59 -2.75 -11.89 4.08
CA GLN A 59 -2.65 -13.34 4.08
C GLN A 59 -1.23 -13.81 3.80
N LYS A 60 -0.57 -13.21 2.79
CA LYS A 60 0.84 -13.51 2.49
C LYS A 60 1.76 -13.18 3.66
N CYS A 61 1.58 -11.99 4.25
CA CYS A 61 2.38 -11.54 5.37
C CYS A 61 2.25 -12.49 6.58
N GLN A 62 1.04 -12.94 6.90
CA GLN A 62 0.78 -13.89 7.98
C GLN A 62 1.42 -15.26 7.73
N LEU A 63 1.36 -15.76 6.48
CA LEU A 63 2.02 -17.02 6.09
C LEU A 63 3.54 -16.91 6.23
N ASP A 64 4.13 -15.81 5.76
CA ASP A 64 5.56 -15.54 5.86
C ASP A 64 6.01 -15.41 7.32
N LEU A 65 5.24 -14.68 8.16
CA LEU A 65 5.50 -14.57 9.60
C LEU A 65 5.47 -15.93 10.29
N SER A 66 4.45 -16.74 10.04
CA SER A 66 4.32 -18.07 10.63
C SER A 66 5.50 -18.98 10.26
N SER A 67 5.93 -18.93 8.99
CA SER A 67 7.11 -19.64 8.49
C SER A 67 8.40 -19.16 9.17
N LEU A 68 8.51 -17.85 9.39
CA LEU A 68 9.68 -17.21 10.00
C LEU A 68 9.80 -17.51 11.49
N GLU A 69 8.68 -17.54 12.22
CA GLU A 69 8.63 -17.97 13.62
C GLU A 69 9.07 -19.43 13.78
N GLY A 70 8.67 -20.29 12.85
CA GLY A 70 9.17 -21.67 12.77
C GLY A 70 10.69 -21.73 12.58
N LYS A 71 11.26 -20.90 11.71
CA LYS A 71 12.72 -20.81 11.49
C LYS A 71 13.45 -20.27 12.71
N LEU A 72 12.91 -19.23 13.36
CA LEU A 72 13.50 -18.63 14.56
C LEU A 72 13.54 -19.62 15.73
N SER A 73 12.46 -20.37 15.96
CA SER A 73 12.39 -21.36 17.06
C SER A 73 13.31 -22.56 16.86
N GLN A 74 13.59 -22.95 15.60
CA GLN A 74 14.45 -24.08 15.27
C GLN A 74 15.93 -23.70 15.13
N THR A 75 16.26 -22.41 15.04
CA THR A 75 17.63 -21.94 14.81
C THR A 75 18.41 -21.84 16.13
N PRO A 76 19.55 -22.53 16.27
CA PRO A 76 20.36 -22.44 17.49
C PRO A 76 20.89 -21.01 17.75
N PRO A 77 21.03 -20.59 19.02
CA PRO A 77 21.60 -19.28 19.38
C PRO A 77 23.01 -19.00 18.83
N THR A 78 23.76 -20.07 18.52
CA THR A 78 25.11 -19.98 17.93
C THR A 78 25.11 -19.46 16.49
N ARG A 79 23.97 -19.47 15.79
CA ARG A 79 23.83 -18.94 14.43
C ARG A 79 23.32 -17.50 14.45
N SER A 80 24.11 -16.61 15.02
CA SER A 80 23.75 -15.19 15.20
C SER A 80 23.38 -14.49 13.90
N GLU A 81 24.07 -14.79 12.80
CA GLU A 81 23.81 -14.22 11.48
C GLU A 81 22.42 -14.60 10.95
N SER A 82 22.07 -15.89 10.96
CA SER A 82 20.76 -16.37 10.53
C SER A 82 19.64 -15.80 11.40
N LEU A 83 19.85 -15.72 12.71
CA LEU A 83 18.90 -15.12 13.65
C LEU A 83 18.70 -13.63 13.35
N ALA A 84 19.78 -12.88 13.09
CA ALA A 84 19.70 -11.47 12.74
C ALA A 84 18.93 -11.24 11.44
N TYR A 85 19.20 -12.06 10.40
CA TYR A 85 18.45 -12.02 9.14
C TYR A 85 16.96 -12.31 9.35
N TYR A 86 16.62 -13.36 10.11
CA TYR A 86 15.22 -13.71 10.37
C TYR A 86 14.51 -12.63 11.19
N ARG A 87 15.16 -12.05 12.20
CA ARG A 87 14.63 -10.93 12.99
C ARG A 87 14.41 -9.69 12.13
N ALA A 88 15.36 -9.35 11.26
CA ALA A 88 15.21 -8.23 10.31
C ALA A 88 13.98 -8.42 9.40
N ARG A 89 13.81 -9.60 8.81
CA ARG A 89 12.63 -9.90 7.98
C ARG A 89 11.34 -9.83 8.80
N LYS A 90 11.37 -10.30 10.06
CA LYS A 90 10.20 -10.27 10.96
C LYS A 90 9.77 -8.84 11.25
N ILE A 91 10.71 -7.96 11.59
CA ILE A 91 10.44 -6.53 11.84
C ILE A 91 9.74 -5.88 10.63
N ILE A 92 10.20 -6.15 9.40
CA ILE A 92 9.60 -5.61 8.17
C ILE A 92 8.15 -6.10 8.03
N LEU A 93 7.91 -7.40 8.23
CA LEU A 93 6.59 -8.01 8.12
C LEU A 93 5.62 -7.51 9.19
N ASP A 94 6.07 -7.43 10.46
CA ASP A 94 5.26 -6.91 11.56
C ASP A 94 4.89 -5.45 11.34
N LEU A 95 5.83 -4.63 10.86
CA LEU A 95 5.55 -3.24 10.50
C LEU A 95 4.52 -3.16 9.36
N LEU A 96 4.64 -4.01 8.33
CA LEU A 96 3.68 -4.08 7.23
C LEU A 96 2.29 -4.45 7.74
N LEU A 97 2.18 -5.52 8.52
CA LEU A 97 0.91 -6.02 9.03
C LEU A 97 0.22 -4.98 9.93
N LYS A 98 0.98 -4.33 10.83
CA LYS A 98 0.49 -3.24 11.68
C LYS A 98 -0.08 -2.08 10.84
N ASN A 99 0.59 -1.72 9.75
CA ASN A 99 0.09 -0.66 8.88
C ASN A 99 -1.17 -1.12 8.14
N ILE A 100 -1.19 -2.32 7.54
CA ILE A 100 -2.39 -2.87 6.88
C ILE A 100 -3.62 -2.77 7.81
N PHE A 101 -3.48 -3.16 9.09
CA PHE A 101 -4.57 -3.04 10.06
C PHE A 101 -5.00 -1.61 10.35
N SER A 102 -4.04 -0.68 10.46
CA SER A 102 -4.36 0.74 10.57
C SER A 102 -5.14 1.25 9.35
N PHE A 103 -4.71 0.88 8.15
CA PHE A 103 -5.32 1.27 6.89
C PHE A 103 -6.73 0.67 6.68
N TYR A 104 -6.98 -0.55 7.18
CA TYR A 104 -8.32 -1.15 7.12
C TYR A 104 -9.38 -0.33 7.83
N SER A 105 -9.05 0.13 9.04
CA SER A 105 -10.00 0.70 9.99
C SER A 105 -10.12 2.22 9.91
N ASP A 106 -9.22 2.89 9.19
CA ASP A 106 -9.26 4.34 9.05
C ASP A 106 -10.48 4.77 8.21
N SER A 107 -11.44 5.38 8.89
CA SER A 107 -12.65 5.96 8.31
C SER A 107 -12.60 7.49 8.21
N SER A 108 -11.50 8.10 8.67
CA SER A 108 -11.38 9.55 8.84
C SER A 108 -10.81 10.24 7.60
N ASN A 109 -10.03 9.51 6.80
CA ASN A 109 -9.28 10.07 5.70
C ASN A 109 -9.42 9.21 4.43
N LEU A 110 -10.10 9.72 3.40
CA LEU A 110 -10.19 9.04 2.10
C LEU A 110 -8.83 8.87 1.40
N GLY A 111 -7.80 9.63 1.80
CA GLY A 111 -6.44 9.48 1.31
C GLY A 111 -5.79 8.13 1.61
N VAL A 112 -6.36 7.34 2.52
CA VAL A 112 -5.93 5.95 2.77
C VAL A 112 -6.27 5.02 1.60
N ILE A 113 -7.32 5.34 0.84
CA ILE A 113 -7.70 4.60 -0.36
C ILE A 113 -6.75 5.04 -1.48
N MET A 114 -5.84 4.14 -1.83
CA MET A 114 -4.76 4.41 -2.76
C MET A 114 -4.48 3.21 -3.63
N THR A 115 -3.73 3.41 -4.72
CA THR A 115 -3.31 2.28 -5.55
C THR A 115 -2.29 1.40 -4.80
N PRO A 116 -2.13 0.13 -5.21
CA PRO A 116 -1.06 -0.73 -4.70
C PRO A 116 0.32 -0.06 -4.75
N TRP A 117 0.62 0.67 -5.83
CA TRP A 117 1.91 1.35 -6.00
C TRP A 117 2.14 2.42 -4.94
N CYS A 118 1.15 3.28 -4.71
CA CYS A 118 1.22 4.32 -3.68
C CYS A 118 1.35 3.70 -2.27
N PHE A 119 0.63 2.60 -2.02
CA PHE A 119 0.77 1.86 -0.77
C PHE A 119 2.19 1.31 -0.58
N GLY A 120 2.79 0.73 -1.63
CA GLY A 120 4.15 0.22 -1.58
C GLY A 120 5.18 1.31 -1.30
N THR A 121 5.04 2.51 -1.88
CA THR A 121 5.92 3.64 -1.58
C THR A 121 5.79 4.13 -0.14
N VAL A 122 4.56 4.19 0.39
CA VAL A 122 4.31 4.56 1.79
C VAL A 122 4.93 3.53 2.74
N MET A 123 4.85 2.24 2.40
CA MET A 123 5.45 1.19 3.20
C MET A 123 6.98 1.21 3.17
N LEU A 124 7.57 1.53 2.01
CA LEU A 124 9.02 1.73 1.88
C LEU A 124 9.51 2.83 2.83
N GLU A 125 8.88 4.01 2.78
CA GLU A 125 9.21 5.14 3.65
C GLU A 125 9.02 4.79 5.13
N LYS A 126 7.93 4.09 5.48
CA LYS A 126 7.67 3.67 6.86
C LYS A 126 8.75 2.73 7.40
N VAL A 127 9.28 1.81 6.58
CA VAL A 127 10.39 0.93 6.99
C VAL A 127 11.66 1.74 7.22
N GLU A 128 12.00 2.67 6.32
CA GLU A 128 13.17 3.54 6.46
C GLU A 128 13.09 4.39 7.74
N ILE A 129 11.94 5.04 7.98
CA ILE A 129 11.70 5.83 9.19
C ILE A 129 11.79 4.94 10.45
N TYR A 130 11.21 3.75 10.42
CA TYR A 130 11.22 2.86 11.59
C TYR A 130 12.64 2.38 11.91
N LYS A 131 13.41 1.99 10.90
CA LYS A 131 14.84 1.64 11.03
C LYS A 131 15.64 2.79 11.65
N ASP A 132 15.46 4.02 11.14
CA ASP A 132 16.15 5.20 11.66
C ASP A 132 15.79 5.48 13.12
N ARG A 133 14.52 5.30 13.50
CA ARG A 133 14.07 5.45 14.88
C ARG A 133 14.69 4.40 15.80
N ILE A 134 14.82 3.14 15.36
CA ILE A 134 15.53 2.10 16.12
C ILE A 134 17.00 2.50 16.28
N ALA A 135 17.66 2.94 15.20
CA ALA A 135 19.08 3.33 15.23
C ALA A 135 19.36 4.49 16.19
N ARG A 136 18.40 5.40 16.38
CA ARG A 136 18.47 6.53 17.33
C ARG A 136 18.02 6.17 18.76
N GLY A 137 17.49 4.96 18.99
CA GLY A 137 16.91 4.55 20.27
C GLY A 137 15.54 5.19 20.57
N GLU A 138 14.86 5.74 19.57
CA GLU A 138 13.51 6.33 19.68
C GLU A 138 12.39 5.28 19.53
N ALA A 139 12.75 4.06 19.16
CA ALA A 139 11.85 2.91 19.07
C ALA A 139 12.55 1.68 19.67
N ASN A 140 11.86 0.99 20.57
CA ASN A 140 12.32 -0.27 21.15
C ASN A 140 11.56 -1.42 20.50
N ASP A 141 12.27 -2.20 19.70
CA ASP A 141 11.73 -3.38 19.05
C ASP A 141 12.34 -4.64 19.68
N PRO A 142 11.54 -5.59 20.18
CA PRO A 142 12.04 -6.77 20.87
C PRO A 142 12.89 -7.67 19.96
N ASP A 143 12.66 -7.66 18.65
CA ASP A 143 13.37 -8.50 17.70
C ASP A 143 14.76 -7.94 17.35
N VAL A 144 15.10 -6.71 17.74
CA VAL A 144 16.45 -6.16 17.61
C VAL A 144 17.44 -6.91 18.53
N GLY A 145 16.98 -7.25 19.75
CA GLY A 145 17.71 -8.08 20.71
C GLY A 145 19.18 -7.67 20.93
N ASP A 146 20.05 -8.68 21.10
CA ASP A 146 21.47 -8.49 21.44
C ASP A 146 22.36 -8.09 20.25
N PHE A 147 21.83 -8.09 19.02
CA PHE A 147 22.60 -7.88 17.79
C PHE A 147 22.06 -6.73 16.93
N PRO A 148 21.92 -5.50 17.49
CA PRO A 148 21.25 -4.39 16.81
C PRO A 148 21.91 -4.00 15.48
N PHE A 149 23.25 -4.01 15.43
CA PHE A 149 23.99 -3.65 14.22
C PHE A 149 23.70 -4.60 13.05
N TYR A 150 23.69 -5.92 13.31
CA TYR A 150 23.42 -6.92 12.28
C TYR A 150 21.97 -6.87 11.81
N VAL A 151 21.02 -6.73 12.74
CA VAL A 151 19.60 -6.65 12.40
C VAL A 151 19.32 -5.41 11.55
N LEU A 152 19.83 -4.23 11.93
CA LEU A 152 19.67 -3.00 11.15
C LEU A 152 20.34 -3.08 9.77
N GLY A 153 21.51 -3.71 9.69
CA GLY A 153 22.19 -3.97 8.41
C GLY A 153 21.35 -4.82 7.48
N TYR A 154 20.78 -5.92 7.98
CA TYR A 154 19.89 -6.76 7.18
C TYR A 154 18.59 -6.07 6.80
N ILE A 155 17.99 -5.25 7.68
CA ILE A 155 16.81 -4.47 7.31
C ILE A 155 17.12 -3.64 6.07
N ASP A 156 18.25 -2.92 6.05
CA ASP A 156 18.66 -2.07 4.92
C ASP A 156 18.89 -2.85 3.63
N GLU A 157 19.42 -4.08 3.74
CA GLU A 157 19.67 -4.94 2.60
C GLU A 157 18.39 -5.54 2.00
N ILE A 158 17.45 -5.99 2.84
CA ILE A 158 16.38 -6.89 2.39
C ILE A 158 15.01 -6.23 2.24
N TYR A 159 14.77 -5.04 2.82
CA TYR A 159 13.41 -4.49 2.89
C TYR A 159 12.79 -4.24 1.53
N LYS A 160 13.54 -3.69 0.56
CA LYS A 160 13.02 -3.45 -0.80
C LYS A 160 12.59 -4.75 -1.46
N ASN A 161 13.45 -5.76 -1.44
CA ASN A 161 13.16 -7.06 -2.07
C ASN A 161 12.00 -7.76 -1.38
N THR A 162 11.96 -7.73 -0.05
CA THR A 162 10.85 -8.31 0.73
C THR A 162 9.51 -7.67 0.36
N LEU A 163 9.46 -6.34 0.26
CA LEU A 163 8.25 -5.62 -0.15
C LEU A 163 7.86 -5.91 -1.61
N LEU A 164 8.84 -5.98 -2.53
CA LEU A 164 8.58 -6.32 -3.94
C LEU A 164 7.98 -7.73 -4.08
N GLU A 165 8.54 -8.70 -3.37
CA GLU A 165 8.06 -10.09 -3.35
C GLU A 165 6.61 -10.17 -2.84
N LEU A 166 6.32 -9.52 -1.70
CA LEU A 166 4.99 -9.54 -1.11
C LEU A 166 3.95 -8.89 -2.01
N PHE A 167 4.28 -7.71 -2.57
CA PHE A 167 3.38 -6.95 -3.43
C PHE A 167 3.31 -7.45 -4.88
N GLU A 168 4.13 -8.44 -5.26
CA GLU A 168 4.29 -8.92 -6.65
C GLU A 168 4.67 -7.80 -7.62
N PHE A 169 5.48 -6.86 -7.15
CA PHE A 169 5.92 -5.74 -7.97
C PHE A 169 7.12 -6.12 -8.85
N PRO A 170 7.27 -5.49 -10.03
CA PRO A 170 8.48 -5.65 -10.84
C PRO A 170 9.72 -5.25 -10.03
N GLU A 171 10.86 -5.92 -10.24
CA GLU A 171 12.12 -5.65 -9.53
C GLU A 171 12.54 -4.16 -9.56
N LYS A 172 12.15 -3.45 -10.61
CA LYS A 172 12.49 -2.03 -10.81
C LYS A 172 11.51 -1.07 -10.14
N ALA A 173 10.43 -1.53 -9.51
CA ALA A 173 9.33 -0.68 -9.04
C ALA A 173 9.75 0.35 -7.99
N PHE A 174 10.75 0.04 -7.16
CA PHE A 174 11.30 0.97 -6.18
C PHE A 174 12.54 1.74 -6.65
N SER A 175 12.93 1.59 -7.93
CA SER A 175 13.97 2.44 -8.50
C SER A 175 13.41 3.81 -8.86
N VAL A 176 14.10 4.87 -8.43
CA VAL A 176 13.73 6.27 -8.68
C VAL A 176 13.39 6.51 -10.16
N ARG A 177 14.24 5.99 -11.06
CA ARG A 177 14.05 6.11 -12.52
C ARG A 177 12.75 5.47 -13.01
N TRP A 178 12.37 4.32 -12.47
CA TRP A 178 11.14 3.64 -12.86
C TRP A 178 9.90 4.35 -12.30
N GLN A 179 9.96 4.80 -11.03
CA GLN A 179 8.91 5.59 -10.40
C GLN A 179 8.60 6.86 -11.22
N TYR A 180 9.63 7.61 -11.62
CA TYR A 180 9.47 8.76 -12.52
C TYR A 180 8.91 8.38 -13.89
N THR A 181 9.35 7.26 -14.47
CA THR A 181 8.87 6.80 -15.78
C THR A 181 7.37 6.46 -15.74
N GLU A 182 6.92 5.77 -14.69
CA GLU A 182 5.49 5.45 -14.52
C GLU A 182 4.65 6.68 -14.19
N LEU A 183 5.15 7.60 -13.36
CA LEU A 183 4.51 8.90 -13.16
C LEU A 183 4.33 9.62 -14.50
N LEU A 184 5.38 9.74 -15.31
CA LEU A 184 5.32 10.38 -16.63
C LEU A 184 4.33 9.70 -17.57
N LYS A 185 4.30 8.37 -17.63
CA LYS A 185 3.32 7.61 -18.43
C LYS A 185 1.88 7.90 -17.98
N ARG A 186 1.63 7.96 -16.67
CA ARG A 186 0.31 8.26 -16.12
C ARG A 186 -0.12 9.70 -16.42
N TYR A 187 0.76 10.68 -16.22
CA TYR A 187 0.51 12.06 -16.60
C TYR A 187 0.24 12.21 -18.10
N SER A 188 1.02 11.53 -18.95
CA SER A 188 0.81 11.51 -20.40
C SER A 188 -0.56 10.96 -20.77
N LYS A 189 -1.01 9.88 -20.12
CA LYS A 189 -2.34 9.31 -20.32
C LYS A 189 -3.46 10.27 -19.89
N VAL A 190 -3.30 10.92 -18.73
CA VAL A 190 -4.27 11.92 -18.26
C VAL A 190 -4.37 13.10 -19.22
N LEU A 191 -3.23 13.64 -19.67
CA LEU A 191 -3.19 14.72 -20.65
C LEU A 191 -3.88 14.31 -21.95
N SER A 192 -3.58 13.11 -22.47
CA SER A 192 -4.22 12.58 -23.67
C SER A 192 -5.74 12.47 -23.52
N ASN A 193 -6.22 11.99 -22.37
CA ASN A 193 -7.65 11.91 -22.07
C ASN A 193 -8.31 13.29 -22.03
N VAL A 194 -7.66 14.27 -21.37
CA VAL A 194 -8.17 15.66 -21.30
C VAL A 194 -8.22 16.28 -22.69
N THR A 195 -7.19 16.08 -23.51
CA THR A 195 -7.17 16.56 -24.90
C THR A 195 -8.30 15.93 -25.72
N ALA A 196 -8.53 14.62 -25.58
CA ALA A 196 -9.62 13.93 -26.27
C ALA A 196 -11.00 14.44 -25.83
N SER A 197 -11.21 14.65 -24.53
CA SER A 197 -12.45 15.22 -24.00
C SER A 197 -12.67 16.65 -24.49
N LEU A 198 -11.64 17.51 -24.47
CA LEU A 198 -11.73 18.88 -24.99
C LEU A 198 -12.02 18.91 -26.50
N GLN A 199 -11.39 18.03 -27.29
CA GLN A 199 -11.67 17.91 -28.72
C GLN A 199 -13.11 17.46 -28.97
N SER A 200 -13.63 16.55 -28.15
CA SER A 200 -15.01 16.08 -28.23
C SER A 200 -16.00 17.20 -27.90
N ILE A 201 -15.73 18.01 -26.87
CA ILE A 201 -16.54 19.20 -26.52
C ILE A 201 -16.46 20.26 -27.62
N LEU A 202 -15.28 20.55 -28.16
CA LEU A 202 -15.10 21.48 -29.28
C LEU A 202 -15.86 21.03 -30.52
N PHE A 203 -15.85 19.73 -30.82
CA PHE A 203 -16.60 19.15 -31.92
C PHE A 203 -18.11 19.28 -31.72
N LEU A 204 -18.61 18.97 -30.52
CA LEU A 204 -20.02 19.16 -30.15
C LEU A 204 -20.46 20.62 -30.25
N ALA A 205 -19.67 21.55 -29.72
CA ALA A 205 -19.96 22.99 -29.80
C ALA A 205 -19.93 23.52 -31.24
N LYS A 206 -19.04 22.99 -32.09
CA LYS A 206 -18.98 23.35 -33.51
C LYS A 206 -20.21 22.86 -34.27
N ASN A 207 -20.71 21.67 -33.98
CA ASN A 207 -21.91 21.14 -34.63
C ASN A 207 -23.19 21.85 -34.16
N GLN A 208 -23.28 22.20 -32.88
CA GLN A 208 -24.40 23.01 -32.35
C GLN A 208 -24.47 24.40 -32.98
N ASN A 209 -23.33 25.01 -33.33
CA ASN A 209 -23.28 26.30 -34.03
C ASN A 209 -23.52 26.21 -35.55
N GLN A 210 -23.65 25.00 -36.13
CA GLN A 210 -23.96 24.82 -37.55
C GLN A 210 -25.45 24.52 -37.81
N GLU A 211 -26.24 24.23 -36.77
CA GLU A 211 -27.68 23.96 -36.85
C GLU A 211 -28.56 25.18 -36.51
N THR A 212 -27.96 26.36 -36.31
CA THR A 212 -28.60 27.70 -36.21
C THR A 212 -28.19 28.57 -37.38
#